data_AF-A0A925W6I2-F1
#
_entry.id   AF-A0A925W6I2-F1
#
_cell.length_a   1.000
_cell.length_b   1.000
_cell.length_c   1.000
_cell.angle_alpha   90.00
_cell.angle_beta   90.00
_cell.angle_gamma   90.00
#
_symmetry.space_group_name_H-M   'P 1'
#
loop_
_entity.id
_entity.type
_entity.pdbx_description
1 polymer ?
#
loop_
_entity_poly.entity_id
_entity_poly.type
_entity_poly.pdbx_seq_one_letter_code
_entity_poly.pdbx_strand_id
1 'polypeptide(L)' 'MFRVLTYPEAAEQLAELPAHLLVDYARVLDAIAAAPWDGAPQNADNPIAEVRR' A
#
# COMPACT_ATOMS: atom_id res chain seq x y z
N MET A 1 -12.29 -5.21 8.97
CA MET A 1 -11.62 -3.94 8.61
C MET A 1 -10.17 -4.08 9.01
N PHE A 2 -9.26 -3.92 8.06
CA PHE A 2 -7.84 -4.21 8.22
C PHE A 2 -7.07 -2.92 8.47
N ARG A 3 -5.96 -3.02 9.20
CA ARG A 3 -5.05 -1.89 9.41
C ARG A 3 -4.02 -1.88 8.31
N VAL A 4 -4.01 -0.81 7.51
CA VAL A 4 -2.95 -0.58 6.52
C VAL A 4 -1.76 0.07 7.22
N LEU A 5 -0.57 -0.51 7.02
CA LEU A 5 0.68 0.00 7.55
C LEU A 5 1.56 0.42 6.39
N THR A 6 1.91 1.71 6.35
CA THR A 6 2.91 2.23 5.44
C THR A 6 4.28 2.00 6.05
N TYR A 7 5.18 1.37 5.29
CA TYR A 7 6.56 1.17 5.72
C TYR A 7 7.26 2.53 5.94
N PRO A 8 8.13 2.67 6.96
CA PRO A 8 8.90 3.90 7.19
C PRO A 8 9.65 4.39 5.94
N GLU A 9 10.16 3.46 5.15
CA GLU A 9 10.91 3.69 3.90
C GLU A 9 10.05 4.32 2.80
N ALA A 10 8.72 4.16 2.86
CA ALA A 10 7.81 4.78 1.90
C ALA A 10 7.50 6.26 2.24
N ALA A 11 7.95 6.78 3.39
CA ALA A 11 7.71 8.18 3.76
C ALA A 11 8.34 9.16 2.77
N GLU A 12 9.57 8.88 2.31
CA GLU A 12 10.25 9.70 1.31
C GLU A 12 9.51 9.66 -0.04
N GLN A 13 9.06 8.48 -0.45
CA GLN A 13 8.29 8.29 -1.69
C GLN A 13 6.96 9.05 -1.66
N LEU A 14 6.28 9.06 -0.52
CA LEU A 14 5.04 9.81 -0.35
C LEU A 14 5.26 11.33 -0.36
N ALA A 15 6.40 11.79 0.16
CA ALA A 15 6.76 13.21 0.14
C ALA A 15 7.08 13.71 -1.29
N GLU A 16 7.58 12.83 -2.16
CA GLU A 16 7.86 13.15 -3.57
C GLU A 16 6.62 13.15 -4.46
N LEU A 17 5.48 12.62 -3.98
CA LEU A 17 4.25 12.59 -4.78
C LEU A 17 3.70 14.01 -5.01
N PRO A 18 3.25 14.31 -6.25
CA PRO A 18 2.45 15.50 -6.50
C PRO A 18 1.21 15.55 -5.60
N ALA A 19 0.96 16.70 -4.98
CA ALA A 19 -0.11 16.85 -3.99
C ALA A 19 -1.50 16.43 -4.49
N HIS A 20 -1.79 16.61 -5.79
CA HIS A 20 -3.06 16.22 -6.39
C HIS A 20 -3.27 14.69 -6.45
N LEU A 21 -2.20 13.89 -6.37
CA LEU A 21 -2.26 12.42 -6.35
C LEU A 21 -2.43 11.85 -4.94
N LEU A 22 -2.18 12.63 -3.89
CA LEU A 22 -2.31 12.17 -2.50
C LEU A 22 -3.74 11.77 -2.16
N VAL A 23 -4.73 12.45 -2.75
CA VAL A 23 -6.15 12.11 -2.58
C VAL A 23 -6.48 10.75 -3.18
N ASP A 24 -5.98 10.46 -4.37
CA ASP A 24 -6.22 9.17 -5.03
C ASP A 24 -5.48 8.04 -4.31
N TYR A 25 -4.26 8.30 -3.83
CA TYR A 25 -3.54 7.38 -2.97
C TYR A 25 -4.33 7.03 -1.70
N ALA A 26 -4.87 8.03 -0.99
CA ALA A 26 -5.69 7.81 0.21
C ALA A 26 -6.92 6.95 -0.09
N ARG A 27 -7.60 7.15 -1.23
CA ARG A 27 -8.75 6.33 -1.64
C ARG A 27 -8.38 4.86 -1.83
N VAL A 28 -7.19 4.59 -2.36
CA VAL A 28 -6.69 3.21 -2.52
C VAL A 28 -6.45 2.57 -1.16
N LEU A 29 -5.87 3.30 -0.20
CA LEU A 29 -5.66 2.78 1.17
C LEU A 29 -6.98 2.44 1.86
N ASP A 30 -8.01 3.30 1.71
CA ASP A 30 -9.34 3.04 2.27
C ASP A 30 -9.97 1.77 1.66
N ALA A 31 -9.83 1.59 0.34
CA ALA A 31 -10.32 0.39 -0.34
C ALA A 31 -9.63 -0.88 0.18
N ILE A 32 -8.30 -0.85 0.35
CA ILE A 32 -7.52 -1.98 0.88
C ILE A 32 -7.89 -2.27 2.34
N ALA A 33 -8.14 -1.24 3.16
CA ALA A 33 -8.57 -1.41 4.55
C ALA A 33 -9.94 -2.08 4.67
N ALA A 34 -10.84 -1.81 3.70
CA ALA A 34 -12.17 -2.41 3.64
C ALA A 34 -12.13 -3.85 3.11
N ALA A 35 -11.39 -4.08 2.03
CA ALA A 35 -11.24 -5.38 1.36
C ALA A 35 -9.78 -5.58 0.96
N PRO A 36 -9.00 -6.35 1.74
CA PRO A 36 -7.61 -6.66 1.38
C PRO A 36 -7.55 -7.35 0.04
N TRP A 37 -6.47 -7.08 -0.68
CA TRP A 37 -6.16 -7.75 -1.93
C TRP A 37 -6.12 -9.27 -1.74
N ASP A 38 -6.94 -10.01 -2.48
CA ASP A 38 -6.98 -11.48 -2.52
C ASP A 38 -6.34 -12.07 -3.79
N GLY A 39 -5.88 -11.20 -4.70
CA GLY A 39 -5.24 -11.60 -5.95
C GLY A 39 -3.82 -12.12 -5.75
N ALA A 40 -3.21 -12.60 -6.84
CA ALA A 40 -1.84 -13.10 -6.81
C ALA A 40 -0.88 -12.02 -6.26
N PRO A 41 0.13 -12.39 -5.45
CA PRO A 41 1.12 -11.44 -4.97
C PRO A 41 1.85 -10.84 -6.18
N GLN A 42 1.85 -9.51 -6.33
CA GLN A 42 2.67 -8.86 -7.37
C GLN A 42 4.17 -9.11 -7.19
N ASN A 43 4.57 -9.58 -6.00
CA ASN A 43 5.95 -9.85 -5.61
C ASN A 43 6.19 -11.35 -5.38
N ALA A 44 5.49 -12.25 -6.08
CA ALA A 44 5.64 -13.69 -5.87
C ALA A 44 7.10 -14.18 -5.97
N ASP A 45 7.93 -13.52 -6.78
CA ASP A 45 9.35 -13.82 -6.97
C ASP A 45 10.27 -13.08 -5.98
N ASN A 46 9.73 -12.20 -5.12
CA ASN A 46 10.49 -11.45 -4.12
C ASN A 46 10.11 -11.90 -2.69
N PRO A 47 10.88 -12.83 -2.10
CA PRO A 47 10.57 -13.43 -0.80
C PRO A 47 10.65 -12.45 0.38
N ILE A 48 11.17 -11.23 0.16
CA ILE A 48 11.27 -10.19 1.19
C ILE A 48 9.99 -9.34 1.25
N ALA A 49 9.27 -9.22 0.13
CA ALA A 49 8.08 -8.38 0.01
C ALA A 49 6.79 -9.14 0.38
N GLU A 50 6.88 -10.00 1.39
CA GLU A 50 5.77 -10.79 1.89
C GLU A 50 4.74 -9.86 2.54
N VAL A 51 3.53 -9.81 1.96
CA VAL A 51 2.37 -9.18 2.59
C VAL A 51 2.00 -10.06 3.78
N ARG A 52 2.51 -9.70 4.97
CA ARG A 52 2.31 -10.47 6.21
C ARG A 52 0.81 -10.59 6.51
N ARG A 53 0.33 -11.81 6.68
CA ARG A 53 -1.04 -12.16 7.07
C ARG A 53 -1.42 -11.62 8.44
#